data_AF-A0A7W6Q3T2-F1
#
_entry.id   AF-A0A7W6Q3T2-F1
#
_cell.length_a   1.000
_cell.length_b   1.000
_cell.length_c   1.000
_cell.angle_alpha   90.00
_cell.angle_beta   90.00
_cell.angle_gamma   90.00
#
_symmetry.space_group_name_H-M   'P 1'
#
loop_
_entity.id
_entity.type
_entity.pdbx_description
1 polymer ?
#
loop_
_entity_poly.entity_id
_entity_poly.type
_entity_poly.pdbx_seq_one_letter_code
_entity_poly.pdbx_strand_id
1 'polypeptide(L)'
;MPFDALRDFCSLIERDLDPGAEMLHFLRQEVPTATHVDPWQVEAITSDAQTVALLVCRQAGKSCVLATRGVRELKRGGTIICVAPAERQTREITRKVQAYLRATDLVVERATQTEIECSNGGRFIAVPASGATIRGYTADLLLVDEMAYLPGTNGGEDVVVSILPMLRDNGQTFYASTPAGKNNLFASLFLEPKDSVHRIKVPGTSIPRLASRVERLREQLSATRFRQEVLCEFLSDGLSYFDLSAIENATSMENAICPRF
;
A
#
# COMPACT_ATOMS: atom_id res chain seq x y z
N MET A 1 27.98 -1.92 30.15
CA MET A 1 29.44 -1.73 29.97
C MET A 1 29.67 -0.80 28.78
N PRO A 2 30.81 -0.09 28.66
CA PRO A 2 31.05 0.87 27.57
C PRO A 2 30.91 0.29 26.16
N PHE A 3 31.15 -1.02 26.02
CA PHE A 3 31.05 -1.77 24.78
C PHE A 3 29.60 -2.03 24.34
N ASP A 4 28.65 -2.05 25.28
CA ASP A 4 27.22 -2.18 24.98
C ASP A 4 26.69 -0.87 24.39
N ALA A 5 27.06 0.26 25.00
CA ALA A 5 26.69 1.59 24.51
C ALA A 5 27.24 1.88 23.10
N LEU A 6 28.46 1.42 22.79
CA LEU A 6 29.03 1.52 21.44
C LEU A 6 28.26 0.65 20.43
N ARG A 7 27.86 -0.56 20.83
CA ARG A 7 27.07 -1.46 19.98
C ARG A 7 25.70 -0.87 19.68
N ASP A 8 25.02 -0.36 20.70
CA ASP A 8 23.73 0.31 20.57
C ASP A 8 23.86 1.53 19.64
N PHE A 9 24.91 2.33 19.80
CA PHE A 9 25.20 3.46 18.92
C PHE A 9 25.46 3.04 17.47
N CYS A 10 26.26 2.00 17.23
CA CYS A 10 26.51 1.48 15.88
C CYS A 10 25.23 0.95 15.23
N SER A 11 24.38 0.23 15.98
CA SER A 11 23.10 -0.26 15.48
C SER A 11 22.11 0.87 15.18
N LEU A 12 22.13 1.95 15.95
CA LEU A 12 21.34 3.15 15.66
C LEU A 12 21.80 3.82 14.36
N ILE A 13 23.11 3.96 14.16
CA ILE A 13 23.68 4.52 12.92
C ILE A 13 23.35 3.64 11.72
N GLU A 14 23.53 2.32 11.82
CA GLU A 14 23.23 1.38 10.74
C GLU A 14 21.74 1.44 10.35
N ARG A 15 20.84 1.48 11.35
CA ARG A 15 19.41 1.69 11.13
C ARG A 15 19.12 2.99 10.38
N ASP A 16 19.78 4.09 10.76
CA ASP A 16 19.46 5.41 10.21
C ASP A 16 20.12 5.66 8.83
N LEU A 17 21.13 4.85 8.46
CA LEU A 17 21.85 4.96 7.18
C LEU A 17 21.49 3.88 6.15
N ASP A 18 21.05 2.70 6.57
CA ASP A 18 20.61 1.62 5.67
C ASP A 18 19.07 1.52 5.64
N PRO A 19 18.43 1.87 4.51
CA PRO A 19 16.99 1.70 4.34
C PRO A 19 16.50 0.26 4.57
N GLY A 20 17.33 -0.75 4.25
CA GLY A 20 17.01 -2.15 4.50
C GLY A 20 16.91 -2.45 6.00
N ALA A 21 17.90 -2.00 6.77
CA ALA A 21 17.90 -2.09 8.22
C ALA A 21 16.75 -1.29 8.86
N GLU A 22 16.46 -0.08 8.39
CA GLU A 22 15.31 0.71 8.86
C GLU A 22 13.99 -0.03 8.64
N MET A 23 13.77 -0.53 7.42
CA MET A 23 12.57 -1.28 7.07
C MET A 23 12.43 -2.55 7.91
N LEU A 24 13.54 -3.27 8.13
CA LEU A 24 13.57 -4.49 8.94
C LEU A 24 13.29 -4.18 10.42
N HIS A 25 13.83 -3.08 10.94
CA HIS A 25 13.60 -2.61 12.31
C HIS A 25 12.11 -2.39 12.59
N PHE A 26 11.41 -1.74 11.66
CA PHE A 26 9.97 -1.53 11.78
C PHE A 26 9.17 -2.80 11.53
N LEU A 27 9.56 -3.64 10.56
CA LEU A 27 8.92 -4.93 10.33
C LEU A 27 8.97 -5.82 11.59
N ARG A 28 10.07 -5.78 12.35
CA ARG A 28 10.23 -6.54 13.61
C ARG A 28 9.27 -6.13 14.72
N GLN A 29 8.68 -4.93 14.66
CA GLN A 29 7.62 -4.54 15.61
C GLN A 29 6.34 -5.34 15.39
N GLU A 30 6.16 -5.93 14.20
CA GLU A 30 5.00 -6.77 13.87
C GLU A 30 5.36 -8.26 13.78
N VAL A 31 6.55 -8.54 13.27
CA VAL A 31 7.07 -9.89 13.07
C VAL A 31 8.43 -9.97 13.76
N PRO A 32 8.49 -10.19 15.09
CA PRO A 32 9.74 -10.17 15.85
C PRO A 32 10.81 -11.14 15.32
N THR A 33 10.40 -12.21 14.64
CA THR A 33 11.28 -13.22 14.04
C THR A 33 11.78 -12.84 12.64
N ALA A 34 11.44 -11.67 12.10
CA ALA A 34 11.86 -11.26 10.76
C ALA A 34 13.39 -11.09 10.69
N THR A 35 13.99 -11.69 9.66
CA THR A 35 15.44 -11.62 9.39
C THR A 35 15.80 -10.80 8.16
N HIS A 36 14.84 -10.58 7.26
CA HIS A 36 15.00 -9.83 6.02
C HIS A 36 13.68 -9.13 5.65
N VAL A 37 13.79 -8.14 4.78
CA VAL A 37 12.65 -7.44 4.15
C VAL A 37 12.59 -7.80 2.68
N ASP A 38 11.39 -7.71 2.09
CA ASP A 38 11.26 -7.95 0.66
C ASP A 38 11.88 -6.77 -0.12
N PRO A 39 12.62 -7.00 -1.22
CA PRO A 39 13.31 -5.92 -1.96
C PRO A 39 12.40 -4.76 -2.40
N TRP A 40 11.16 -5.07 -2.78
CA TRP A 40 10.17 -4.06 -3.19
C TRP A 40 9.80 -3.10 -2.04
N GLN A 41 9.90 -3.55 -0.77
CA GLN A 41 9.63 -2.68 0.37
C GLN A 41 10.72 -1.62 0.50
N VAL A 42 11.98 -2.02 0.29
CA VAL A 42 13.12 -1.10 0.28
C VAL A 42 12.98 -0.11 -0.87
N GLU A 43 12.73 -0.60 -2.09
CA GLU A 43 12.47 0.20 -3.29
C GLU A 43 11.38 1.26 -3.04
N ALA A 44 10.25 0.85 -2.46
CA ALA A 44 9.13 1.74 -2.16
C ALA A 44 9.51 2.79 -1.11
N ILE A 45 10.21 2.43 -0.03
CA ILE A 45 10.58 3.42 0.99
C ILE A 45 11.68 4.38 0.54
N THR A 46 12.53 4.00 -0.42
CA THR A 46 13.60 4.84 -0.94
C THR A 46 13.22 5.71 -2.14
N SER A 47 12.03 5.50 -2.72
CA SER A 47 11.55 6.26 -3.87
C SER A 47 11.51 7.77 -3.61
N ASP A 48 12.07 8.54 -4.53
CA ASP A 48 12.06 10.01 -4.59
C ASP A 48 11.02 10.59 -5.56
N ALA A 49 10.40 9.75 -6.39
CA ALA A 49 9.33 10.17 -7.31
C ALA A 49 8.17 10.85 -6.57
N GLN A 50 7.63 11.94 -7.12
CA GLN A 50 6.52 12.68 -6.51
C GLN A 50 5.26 11.81 -6.33
N THR A 51 5.05 10.82 -7.20
CA THR A 51 3.95 9.86 -7.07
C THR A 51 4.49 8.44 -7.12
N VAL A 52 4.11 7.66 -6.11
CA VAL A 52 4.44 6.23 -6.00
C VAL A 52 3.15 5.43 -5.97
N ALA A 53 3.02 4.45 -6.86
CA ALA A 53 1.86 3.56 -6.96
C ALA A 53 2.27 2.12 -6.64
N LEU A 54 1.63 1.52 -5.64
CA LEU A 54 1.92 0.20 -5.09
C LEU A 54 0.75 -0.76 -5.35
N LEU A 55 0.85 -1.52 -6.43
CA LEU A 55 -0.08 -2.61 -6.74
C LEU A 55 0.48 -3.91 -6.16
N VAL A 56 0.05 -4.24 -4.95
CA VAL A 56 0.71 -5.28 -4.16
C VAL A 56 -0.36 -6.23 -3.64
N CYS A 57 -0.09 -7.54 -3.64
CA CYS A 57 -1.04 -8.53 -3.14
C CYS A 57 -1.32 -8.38 -1.63
N ARG A 58 -2.38 -9.04 -1.13
CA ARG A 58 -2.67 -9.05 0.31
C ARG A 58 -1.56 -9.76 1.08
N GLN A 59 -1.31 -9.31 2.32
CA GLN A 59 -0.30 -9.90 3.23
C GLN A 59 1.17 -9.79 2.78
N ALA A 60 1.45 -8.97 1.76
CA ALA A 60 2.82 -8.65 1.35
C ALA A 60 3.48 -7.57 2.20
N GLY A 61 2.73 -6.79 3.00
CA GLY A 61 3.32 -5.75 3.87
C GLY A 61 3.19 -4.31 3.36
N LYS A 62 2.20 -4.01 2.51
CA LYS A 62 1.86 -2.63 2.07
C LYS A 62 1.78 -1.63 3.23
N SER A 63 0.95 -1.94 4.22
CA SER A 63 0.72 -1.03 5.36
C SER A 63 1.99 -0.84 6.21
N CYS A 64 2.94 -1.78 6.18
CA CYS A 64 4.25 -1.64 6.82
C CYS A 64 5.12 -0.62 6.08
N VAL A 65 5.11 -0.62 4.74
CA VAL A 65 5.75 0.42 3.91
C VAL A 65 5.11 1.79 4.17
N LEU A 66 3.77 1.89 4.15
CA LEU A 66 3.06 3.15 4.41
C LEU A 66 3.36 3.71 5.80
N ALA A 67 3.33 2.87 6.85
CA ALA A 67 3.66 3.29 8.20
C ALA A 67 5.14 3.71 8.33
N THR A 68 6.06 3.01 7.67
CA THR A 68 7.48 3.37 7.63
C THR A 68 7.68 4.74 6.97
N ARG A 69 7.04 4.98 5.80
CA ARG A 69 7.05 6.31 5.16
C ARG A 69 6.48 7.39 6.09
N GLY A 70 5.37 7.09 6.77
CA GLY A 70 4.77 7.98 7.76
C GLY A 70 5.75 8.35 8.88
N VAL A 71 6.45 7.37 9.46
CA VAL A 71 7.45 7.62 10.52
C VAL A 71 8.65 8.41 9.99
N ARG A 72 9.15 8.12 8.78
CA ARG A 72 10.25 8.88 8.17
C ARG A 72 9.88 10.35 7.99
N GLU A 73 8.65 10.63 7.60
CA GLU A 73 8.16 12.00 7.45
C GLU A 73 7.92 12.67 8.82
N LEU A 74 7.38 11.94 9.80
CA LEU A 74 7.27 12.44 11.18
C LEU A 74 8.64 12.82 11.76
N LYS A 75 9.70 12.04 11.54
CA LYS A 75 11.07 12.36 11.96
C LYS A 75 11.57 13.69 11.37
N ARG A 76 11.09 14.08 10.19
CA ARG A 76 11.41 15.36 9.52
C ARG A 76 10.56 16.53 10.00
N GLY A 77 9.58 16.29 10.87
CA GLY A 77 8.62 17.30 11.31
C GLY A 77 7.52 17.57 10.28
N GLY A 78 7.35 16.70 9.29
CA GLY A 78 6.35 16.85 8.24
C GLY A 78 4.93 16.48 8.67
N THR A 79 3.96 16.92 7.89
CA THR A 79 2.54 16.58 8.06
C THR A 79 2.11 15.53 7.04
N ILE A 80 1.57 14.43 7.53
CA ILE A 80 1.10 13.29 6.75
C ILE A 80 -0.42 13.23 6.85
N ILE A 81 -1.08 13.06 5.71
CA ILE A 81 -2.51 12.72 5.65
C ILE A 81 -2.65 11.34 5.06
N CYS A 82 -3.23 10.43 5.84
CA CYS A 82 -3.50 9.06 5.42
C CYS A 82 -5.00 8.88 5.18
N VAL A 83 -5.39 8.52 3.96
CA VAL A 83 -6.77 8.22 3.60
C VAL A 83 -6.95 6.71 3.47
N ALA A 84 -8.04 6.19 4.03
CA ALA A 84 -8.44 4.79 3.88
C ALA A 84 -9.97 4.70 3.70
N PRO A 85 -10.50 3.58 3.16
CA PRO A 85 -11.93 3.46 2.85
C PRO A 85 -12.84 3.60 4.08
N ALA A 86 -12.44 3.08 5.24
CA ALA A 86 -13.26 3.04 6.44
C ALA A 86 -12.50 3.47 7.71
N GLU A 87 -13.23 3.97 8.72
CA GLU A 87 -12.67 4.42 10.00
C GLU A 87 -11.89 3.32 10.73
N ARG A 88 -12.33 2.06 10.62
CA ARG A 88 -11.57 0.95 11.20
C ARG A 88 -10.16 0.87 10.59
N GLN A 89 -10.02 1.08 9.28
CA GLN A 89 -8.72 0.99 8.59
C GLN A 89 -7.82 2.17 8.95
N THR A 90 -8.38 3.37 9.11
CA THR A 90 -7.60 4.54 9.58
C THR A 90 -7.04 4.31 10.99
N ARG A 91 -7.84 3.72 11.88
CA ARG A 91 -7.38 3.35 13.23
C ARG A 91 -6.27 2.29 13.21
N GLU A 92 -6.36 1.29 12.31
CA GLU A 92 -5.33 0.26 12.17
C GLU A 92 -3.99 0.84 11.69
N ILE A 93 -3.99 1.72 10.69
CA ILE A 93 -2.74 2.33 10.21
C ILE A 93 -2.15 3.28 11.26
N THR A 94 -2.97 4.07 11.96
CA THR A 94 -2.50 4.92 13.07
C THR A 94 -1.89 4.10 14.20
N ARG A 95 -2.53 2.97 14.59
CA ARG A 95 -1.97 2.06 15.60
C ARG A 95 -0.61 1.50 15.18
N LYS A 96 -0.46 1.17 13.89
CA LYS A 96 0.82 0.69 13.34
C LYS A 96 1.90 1.77 13.40
N VAL A 97 1.59 2.99 13.01
CA VAL A 97 2.52 4.13 13.13
C VAL A 97 2.91 4.36 14.59
N GLN A 98 1.95 4.32 15.52
CA GLN A 98 2.24 4.41 16.96
C GLN A 98 3.18 3.29 17.44
N ALA A 99 2.99 2.06 16.99
CA ALA A 99 3.87 0.95 17.33
C ALA A 99 5.30 1.19 16.84
N TYR A 100 5.45 1.73 15.63
CA TYR A 100 6.77 2.02 15.06
C TYR A 100 7.44 3.21 15.76
N LEU A 101 6.67 4.25 16.13
CA LEU A 101 7.18 5.39 16.87
C LEU A 101 7.77 5.01 18.22
N ARG A 102 7.19 4.02 18.91
CA ARG A 102 7.75 3.47 20.16
C ARG A 102 9.14 2.85 19.99
N ALA A 103 9.52 2.51 18.76
CA ALA A 103 10.82 1.99 18.40
C ALA A 103 11.76 3.08 17.84
N THR A 104 11.44 4.36 18.09
CA THR A 104 12.24 5.53 17.71
C THR A 104 12.42 6.46 18.90
N ASP A 105 13.33 7.41 18.79
CA ASP A 105 13.56 8.45 19.81
C ASP A 105 12.59 9.64 19.68
N LEU A 106 11.60 9.57 18.78
CA LEU A 106 10.65 10.65 18.55
C LEU A 106 9.61 10.71 19.67
N VAL A 107 9.52 11.86 20.34
CA VAL A 107 8.58 12.06 21.45
C VAL A 107 7.19 12.38 20.90
N VAL A 108 6.20 11.57 21.28
CA VAL A 108 4.79 11.79 20.96
C VAL A 108 4.16 12.68 22.03
N GLU A 109 3.70 13.87 21.65
CA GLU A 109 3.05 14.83 22.56
C GLU A 109 1.56 14.55 22.69
N ARG A 110 0.91 14.24 21.57
CA ARG A 110 -0.53 13.98 21.51
C ARG A 110 -0.79 12.80 20.59
N ALA A 111 -1.64 11.89 21.04
CA ALA A 111 -2.07 10.74 20.26
C ALA A 111 -3.55 10.45 20.49
N THR A 112 -4.30 10.32 19.40
CA THR A 112 -5.67 9.83 19.40
C THR A 112 -5.74 8.52 18.59
N GLN A 113 -6.96 8.04 18.30
CA GLN A 113 -7.12 6.85 17.45
C GLN A 113 -6.82 7.13 15.98
N THR A 114 -6.80 8.40 15.56
CA THR A 114 -6.63 8.81 14.16
C THR A 114 -5.57 9.89 13.96
N GLU A 115 -5.05 10.50 15.03
CA GLU A 115 -4.04 11.55 14.95
C GLU A 115 -2.85 11.26 15.86
N ILE A 116 -1.66 11.67 15.43
CA ILE A 116 -0.43 11.65 16.21
C ILE A 116 0.29 12.98 15.97
N GLU A 117 0.77 13.61 17.04
CA GLU A 117 1.59 14.82 17.00
C GLU A 117 2.85 14.58 17.83
N CYS A 118 3.99 14.92 17.22
CA CYS A 118 5.32 14.72 17.80
C CYS A 118 5.92 16.07 18.20
N SER A 119 6.86 16.05 19.15
CA SER A 119 7.45 17.26 19.73
C SER A 119 8.28 18.10 18.74
N ASN A 120 8.64 17.52 17.59
CA ASN A 120 9.31 18.22 16.49
C ASN A 120 8.33 18.90 15.52
N GLY A 121 7.03 18.91 15.83
CA GLY A 121 5.98 19.46 14.98
C GLY A 121 5.43 18.50 13.92
N GLY A 122 5.96 17.27 13.82
CA GLY A 122 5.47 16.26 12.90
C GLY A 122 4.05 15.79 13.25
N ARG A 123 3.19 15.63 12.25
CA ARG A 123 1.77 15.28 12.43
C ARG A 123 1.36 14.16 11.50
N PHE A 124 0.68 13.15 12.02
CA PHE A 124 0.07 12.08 11.22
C PHE A 124 -1.43 12.10 11.44
N ILE A 125 -2.20 12.31 10.38
CA ILE A 125 -3.66 12.47 10.44
C ILE A 125 -4.28 11.42 9.51
N ALA A 126 -5.00 10.45 10.06
CA ALA A 126 -5.68 9.41 9.30
C ALA A 126 -7.18 9.67 9.23
N VAL A 127 -7.72 9.79 8.01
CA VAL A 127 -9.11 10.17 7.77
C VAL A 127 -9.82 9.16 6.87
N PRO A 128 -11.07 8.78 7.19
CA PRO A 128 -11.83 7.90 6.33
C PRO A 128 -12.31 8.69 5.11
N ALA A 129 -12.35 8.04 3.96
CA ALA A 129 -12.77 8.64 2.70
C ALA A 129 -14.24 9.10 2.67
N SER A 130 -15.05 8.71 3.66
CA SER A 130 -16.43 9.17 3.85
C SER A 130 -16.55 10.52 4.59
N GLY A 131 -15.43 11.09 5.07
CA GLY A 131 -15.44 12.31 5.89
C GLY A 131 -15.57 13.59 5.07
N ALA A 132 -16.58 14.42 5.35
CA ALA A 132 -16.73 15.76 4.78
C ALA A 132 -15.64 16.77 5.22
N THR A 133 -14.71 16.35 6.08
CA THR A 133 -13.83 17.21 6.89
C THR A 133 -12.34 17.03 6.60
N ILE A 134 -11.96 16.54 5.41
CA ILE A 134 -10.52 16.35 5.09
C ILE A 134 -9.83 17.68 4.73
N ARG A 135 -10.56 18.71 4.28
CA ARG A 135 -9.97 19.97 3.80
C ARG A 135 -9.39 20.83 4.95
N GLY A 136 -8.37 21.64 4.63
CA GLY A 136 -7.84 22.67 5.53
C GLY A 136 -6.47 22.38 6.16
N TYR A 137 -5.89 21.23 5.85
CA TYR A 137 -4.50 20.92 6.19
C TYR A 137 -3.57 21.19 5.01
N THR A 138 -2.28 21.30 5.32
CA THR A 138 -1.18 21.27 4.37
C THR A 138 -0.34 20.04 4.67
N ALA A 139 -0.14 19.18 3.69
CA ALA A 139 0.55 17.91 3.83
C ALA A 139 1.85 17.89 3.02
N ASP A 140 2.90 17.33 3.61
CA ASP A 140 4.16 16.98 2.95
C ASP A 140 4.06 15.59 2.29
N LEU A 141 3.21 14.71 2.84
CA LEU A 141 3.01 13.34 2.35
C LEU A 141 1.53 12.95 2.39
N LEU A 142 0.98 12.52 1.25
CA LEU A 142 -0.31 11.86 1.18
C LEU A 142 -0.12 10.35 1.08
N LEU A 143 -0.76 9.60 1.97
CA LEU A 143 -0.84 8.15 1.92
C LEU A 143 -2.29 7.76 1.61
N VAL A 144 -2.51 6.95 0.59
CA VAL A 144 -3.86 6.47 0.24
C VAL A 144 -3.82 4.95 0.26
N ASP A 145 -4.33 4.37 1.34
CA ASP A 145 -4.41 2.92 1.52
C ASP A 145 -5.72 2.38 0.94
N GLU A 146 -5.66 1.19 0.38
CA GLU A 146 -6.77 0.52 -0.31
C GLU A 146 -7.49 1.42 -1.34
N MET A 147 -6.71 2.19 -2.13
CA MET A 147 -7.20 3.21 -3.05
C MET A 147 -8.32 2.71 -3.99
N ALA A 148 -8.18 1.51 -4.56
CA ALA A 148 -9.15 0.99 -5.53
C ALA A 148 -10.54 0.72 -4.92
N TYR A 149 -10.66 0.76 -3.59
CA TYR A 149 -11.90 0.52 -2.84
C TYR A 149 -12.43 1.78 -2.15
N LEU A 150 -11.87 2.95 -2.46
CA LEU A 150 -12.42 4.20 -1.94
C LEU A 150 -13.84 4.43 -2.48
N PRO A 151 -14.76 4.94 -1.64
CA PRO A 151 -16.11 5.28 -2.08
C PRO A 151 -16.08 6.49 -3.01
N GLY A 152 -17.05 6.58 -3.91
CA GLY A 152 -17.21 7.70 -4.86
C GLY A 152 -17.11 7.24 -6.32
N THR A 153 -17.06 8.20 -7.23
CA THR A 153 -16.93 7.91 -8.67
C THR A 153 -15.56 7.30 -8.98
N ASN A 154 -15.50 6.37 -9.95
CA ASN A 154 -14.26 5.75 -10.45
C ASN A 154 -13.29 5.23 -9.37
N GLY A 155 -13.81 4.65 -8.28
CA GLY A 155 -12.99 4.15 -7.16
C GLY A 155 -12.37 5.26 -6.31
N GLY A 156 -13.14 6.31 -6.02
CA GLY A 156 -12.77 7.39 -5.12
C GLY A 156 -11.96 8.51 -5.74
N GLU A 157 -12.14 8.75 -7.04
CA GLU A 157 -11.55 9.89 -7.74
C GLU A 157 -11.92 11.22 -7.05
N ASP A 158 -13.18 11.38 -6.67
CA ASP A 158 -13.66 12.57 -5.94
C ASP A 158 -12.88 12.83 -4.64
N VAL A 159 -12.56 11.75 -3.91
CA VAL A 159 -11.82 11.81 -2.65
C VAL A 159 -10.39 12.25 -2.93
N VAL A 160 -9.71 11.60 -3.89
CA VAL A 160 -8.33 11.93 -4.24
C VAL A 160 -8.21 13.36 -4.78
N VAL A 161 -9.10 13.77 -5.68
CA VAL A 161 -9.13 15.14 -6.22
C VAL A 161 -9.37 16.17 -5.12
N SER A 162 -10.14 15.83 -4.08
CA SER A 162 -10.40 16.75 -2.97
C SER A 162 -9.21 16.97 -2.03
N ILE A 163 -8.30 15.99 -1.92
CA ILE A 163 -7.14 16.05 -1.01
C ILE A 163 -5.86 16.48 -1.69
N LEU A 164 -5.74 16.28 -3.01
CA LEU A 164 -4.54 16.66 -3.77
C LEU A 164 -4.13 18.14 -3.59
N PRO A 165 -5.06 19.12 -3.54
CA PRO A 165 -4.70 20.53 -3.32
C PRO A 165 -4.08 20.82 -1.94
N MET A 166 -4.13 19.86 -1.02
CA MET A 166 -3.54 20.00 0.31
C MET A 166 -2.07 19.57 0.32
N LEU A 167 -1.62 18.84 -0.69
CA LEU A 167 -0.22 18.45 -0.83
C LEU A 167 0.60 19.69 -1.24
N ARG A 168 1.75 19.89 -0.59
CA ARG A 168 2.71 20.91 -1.01
C ARG A 168 3.28 20.61 -2.39
N ASP A 169 3.78 21.63 -3.08
CA ASP A 169 4.35 21.50 -4.43
C ASP A 169 5.52 20.49 -4.50
N ASN A 170 6.30 20.38 -3.41
CA ASN A 170 7.38 19.41 -3.25
C ASN A 170 6.99 18.17 -2.44
N GLY A 171 5.69 18.01 -2.15
CA GLY A 171 5.18 16.87 -1.42
C GLY A 171 5.09 15.61 -2.27
N GLN A 172 4.84 14.48 -1.61
CA GLN A 172 4.80 13.17 -2.25
C GLN A 172 3.46 12.46 -2.02
N THR A 173 3.03 11.64 -2.98
CA THR A 173 1.86 10.77 -2.86
C THR A 173 2.24 9.30 -2.95
N PHE A 174 1.67 8.49 -2.04
CA PHE A 174 1.73 7.03 -2.10
C PHE A 174 0.31 6.48 -2.23
N TYR A 175 0.05 5.84 -3.36
CA TYR A 175 -1.18 5.10 -3.62
C TYR A 175 -0.91 3.62 -3.46
N ALA A 176 -1.61 2.94 -2.54
CA ALA A 176 -1.44 1.50 -2.33
C ALA A 176 -2.77 0.77 -2.39
N SER A 177 -2.84 -0.33 -3.13
CA SER A 177 -4.05 -1.15 -3.17
C SER A 177 -3.83 -2.54 -3.78
N THR A 178 -4.87 -3.36 -3.74
CA THR A 178 -5.08 -4.51 -4.63
C THR A 178 -5.96 -4.08 -5.82
N PRO A 179 -5.97 -4.81 -6.94
CA PRO A 179 -6.79 -4.40 -8.10
C PRO A 179 -8.28 -4.59 -7.82
N ALA A 180 -9.12 -3.67 -8.29
CA ALA A 180 -10.58 -3.72 -8.17
C ALA A 180 -11.24 -3.24 -9.48
N GLY A 181 -11.36 -4.12 -10.46
CA GLY A 181 -11.81 -3.72 -11.79
C GLY A 181 -10.72 -2.99 -12.60
N LYS A 182 -11.05 -2.58 -13.82
CA LYS A 182 -10.17 -1.76 -14.70
C LYS A 182 -10.55 -0.28 -14.72
N ASN A 183 -11.77 0.05 -14.28
CA ASN A 183 -12.37 1.36 -14.47
C ASN A 183 -12.33 2.15 -13.15
N ASN A 184 -11.12 2.43 -12.66
CA ASN A 184 -10.91 3.26 -11.48
C ASN A 184 -9.58 4.01 -11.58
N LEU A 185 -9.43 5.06 -10.76
CA LEU A 185 -8.23 5.91 -10.76
C LEU A 185 -6.96 5.14 -10.40
N PHE A 186 -7.04 4.12 -9.54
CA PHE A 186 -5.87 3.32 -9.21
C PHE A 186 -5.41 2.44 -10.39
N ALA A 187 -6.35 1.90 -11.16
CA ALA A 187 -6.06 1.11 -12.34
C ALA A 187 -5.41 1.98 -13.45
N SER A 188 -5.86 3.22 -13.64
CA SER A 188 -5.26 4.11 -14.65
C SER A 188 -3.79 4.41 -14.36
N LEU A 189 -3.36 4.48 -13.09
CA LEU A 189 -1.95 4.63 -12.72
C LEU A 189 -1.06 3.51 -13.30
N PHE A 190 -1.60 2.32 -13.57
CA PHE A 190 -0.85 1.19 -14.10
C PHE A 190 -1.15 0.88 -15.58
N LEU A 191 -2.40 1.06 -16.01
CA LEU A 191 -2.84 0.79 -17.37
C LEU A 191 -2.50 1.92 -18.35
N GLU A 192 -2.37 3.15 -17.85
CA GLU A 192 -2.02 4.35 -18.61
C GLU A 192 -0.77 5.01 -17.99
N PRO A 193 0.40 4.38 -18.13
CA PRO A 193 1.57 4.76 -17.37
C PRO A 193 2.10 6.14 -17.76
N LYS A 194 2.42 6.94 -16.74
CA LYS A 194 3.11 8.22 -16.87
C LYS A 194 4.52 8.10 -16.28
N ASP A 195 5.49 8.79 -16.88
CA ASP A 195 6.90 8.75 -16.45
C ASP A 195 7.11 9.34 -15.04
N SER A 196 6.23 10.26 -14.63
CA SER A 196 6.27 10.87 -13.29
C SER A 196 5.79 9.95 -12.16
N VAL A 197 5.28 8.75 -12.49
CA VAL A 197 4.73 7.80 -11.51
C VAL A 197 5.65 6.59 -11.40
N HIS A 198 6.25 6.42 -10.22
CA HIS A 198 7.01 5.21 -9.89
C HIS A 198 6.03 4.08 -9.52
N ARG A 199 5.97 3.05 -10.35
CA ARG A 199 4.99 1.96 -10.26
C ARG A 199 5.66 0.68 -9.79
N ILE A 200 5.20 0.15 -8.68
CA ILE A 200 5.69 -1.11 -8.09
C ILE A 200 4.54 -2.11 -8.09
N LYS A 201 4.69 -3.20 -8.86
CA LYS A 201 3.73 -4.31 -8.92
C LYS A 201 4.32 -5.55 -8.25
N VAL A 202 3.63 -6.09 -7.25
CA VAL A 202 4.13 -7.22 -6.45
C VAL A 202 3.06 -8.31 -6.33
N PRO A 203 3.03 -9.24 -7.30
CA PRO A 203 2.25 -10.47 -7.20
C PRO A 203 2.67 -11.31 -5.98
N GLY A 204 1.74 -12.05 -5.38
CA GLY A 204 2.06 -12.97 -4.28
C GLY A 204 3.05 -14.06 -4.71
N THR A 205 3.04 -14.44 -5.99
CA THR A 205 3.98 -15.41 -6.58
C THR A 205 5.42 -14.90 -6.64
N SER A 206 5.67 -13.58 -6.55
CA SER A 206 7.02 -13.03 -6.55
C SER A 206 7.64 -12.91 -5.14
N ILE A 207 6.90 -13.28 -4.09
CA ILE A 207 7.36 -13.22 -2.70
C ILE A 207 7.59 -14.64 -2.18
N PRO A 208 8.85 -15.11 -2.02
CA PRO A 208 9.15 -16.49 -1.62
C PRO A 208 8.48 -16.91 -0.30
N ARG A 209 8.46 -16.03 0.71
CA ARG A 209 7.81 -16.31 2.01
C ARG A 209 6.29 -16.49 1.93
N LEU A 210 5.65 -16.11 0.82
CA LEU A 210 4.22 -16.31 0.60
C LEU A 210 3.90 -17.55 -0.23
N ALA A 211 4.88 -18.34 -0.67
CA ALA A 211 4.68 -19.48 -1.57
C ALA A 211 3.61 -20.47 -1.06
N SER A 212 3.67 -20.87 0.22
CA SER A 212 2.68 -21.77 0.82
C SER A 212 1.27 -21.18 0.85
N ARG A 213 1.15 -19.87 1.07
CA ARG A 213 -0.13 -19.14 1.01
C ARG A 213 -0.65 -19.10 -0.42
N VAL A 214 0.22 -18.87 -1.39
CA VAL A 214 -0.14 -18.84 -2.82
C VAL A 214 -0.72 -20.18 -3.25
N GLU A 215 -0.08 -21.30 -2.91
CA GLU A 215 -0.61 -22.64 -3.23
C GLU A 215 -1.99 -22.87 -2.60
N ARG A 216 -2.13 -22.55 -1.31
CA ARG A 216 -3.43 -22.66 -0.64
C ARG A 216 -4.51 -21.79 -1.30
N LEU A 217 -4.18 -20.56 -1.70
CA LEU A 217 -5.13 -19.67 -2.38
C LEU A 217 -5.45 -20.15 -3.80
N ARG A 218 -4.53 -20.85 -4.47
CA ARG A 218 -4.77 -21.45 -5.78
C ARG A 218 -5.81 -22.56 -5.72
N GLU A 219 -5.83 -23.33 -4.64
CA GLU A 219 -6.83 -24.39 -4.41
C GLU A 219 -8.18 -23.83 -3.96
N GLN A 220 -8.18 -22.74 -3.19
CA GLN A 220 -9.40 -22.21 -2.54
C GLN A 220 -10.17 -21.19 -3.38
N LEU A 221 -9.49 -20.47 -4.29
CA LEU A 221 -10.10 -19.40 -5.08
C LEU A 221 -10.39 -19.87 -6.50
N SER A 222 -11.41 -19.27 -7.13
CA SER A 222 -11.57 -19.39 -8.58
C SER A 222 -10.37 -18.78 -9.31
N ALA A 223 -10.12 -19.22 -10.54
CA ALA A 223 -9.02 -18.69 -11.37
C ALA A 223 -9.06 -17.15 -11.47
N THR A 224 -10.24 -16.57 -11.69
CA THR A 224 -10.45 -15.12 -11.72
C THR A 224 -10.06 -14.44 -10.41
N ARG A 225 -10.51 -14.97 -9.27
CA ARG A 225 -10.18 -14.42 -7.94
C ARG A 225 -8.70 -14.57 -7.63
N PHE A 226 -8.09 -15.69 -8.02
CA PHE A 226 -6.65 -15.91 -7.85
C PHE A 226 -5.82 -14.91 -8.66
N ARG A 227 -6.18 -14.67 -9.93
CA ARG A 227 -5.53 -13.68 -10.79
C ARG A 227 -5.62 -12.26 -10.19
N GLN A 228 -6.77 -11.89 -9.66
CA GLN A 228 -6.96 -10.57 -9.04
C GLN A 228 -6.21 -10.45 -7.70
N GLU A 229 -6.43 -11.37 -6.76
CA GLU A 229 -5.95 -11.27 -5.38
C GLU A 229 -4.46 -11.64 -5.22
N VAL A 230 -3.96 -12.55 -6.06
CA VAL A 230 -2.59 -13.08 -5.97
C VAL A 230 -1.71 -12.55 -7.11
N LEU A 231 -2.16 -12.60 -8.36
CA LEU A 231 -1.33 -12.14 -9.50
C LEU A 231 -1.39 -10.62 -9.73
N CYS A 232 -2.22 -9.92 -8.95
CA CYS A 232 -2.43 -8.48 -9.06
C CYS A 232 -2.80 -8.06 -10.48
N GLU A 233 -3.74 -8.76 -11.09
CA GLU A 233 -4.26 -8.43 -12.42
C GLU A 233 -5.51 -7.54 -12.31
N PHE A 234 -5.53 -6.46 -13.09
CA PHE A 234 -6.76 -5.70 -13.30
C PHE A 234 -7.66 -6.48 -14.25
N LEU A 235 -8.70 -7.09 -13.69
CA LEU A 235 -9.71 -7.82 -14.45
C LEU A 235 -10.90 -6.89 -14.69
N SER A 236 -11.51 -6.97 -15.86
CA SER A 236 -12.77 -6.27 -16.13
C SER A 236 -13.86 -6.87 -15.23
N ASP A 237 -14.79 -6.03 -14.76
CA ASP A 237 -16.06 -6.48 -14.17
C ASP A 237 -16.92 -7.06 -15.30
N GLY A 238 -16.54 -8.26 -15.74
CA GLY A 238 -17.25 -9.00 -16.75
C GLY A 238 -18.14 -10.01 -16.08
N LEU A 239 -19.44 -9.88 -16.31
CA LEU A 239 -20.42 -10.97 -16.45
C LEU A 239 -20.00 -12.02 -17.52
N SER A 240 -18.71 -12.16 -17.78
CA SER A 240 -18.14 -13.19 -18.63
C SER A 240 -18.03 -14.43 -17.76
N TYR A 241 -19.11 -15.21 -17.73
CA TYR A 241 -19.18 -16.52 -17.08
C TYR A 241 -18.08 -17.48 -17.55
N PHE A 242 -17.43 -17.17 -18.69
CA PHE A 242 -16.36 -17.93 -19.29
C PHE A 242 -15.12 -17.06 -19.49
N ASP A 243 -13.97 -17.64 -19.16
CA ASP A 243 -12.66 -17.10 -19.51
C ASP A 243 -12.56 -17.02 -21.04
N LEU A 244 -12.06 -15.90 -21.58
CA LEU A 244 -11.82 -15.74 -23.02
C LEU A 244 -10.89 -16.84 -23.54
N SER A 245 -9.90 -17.26 -22.72
CA SER A 245 -9.04 -18.38 -23.05
C SER A 245 -9.78 -19.72 -23.04
N ALA A 246 -10.84 -19.88 -22.22
CA ALA A 246 -11.68 -21.07 -22.25
C ALA A 246 -12.59 -21.09 -23.49
N ILE A 247 -13.04 -19.93 -23.97
CA ILE A 247 -13.79 -19.79 -25.23
C ILE A 247 -12.88 -20.08 -26.43
N GLU A 248 -11.69 -19.49 -26.46
CA GLU A 248 -10.72 -19.66 -27.55
C GLU A 248 -10.19 -21.10 -27.64
N ASN A 249 -10.06 -21.80 -26.50
CA ASN A 249 -9.64 -23.20 -26.47
C ASN A 249 -10.81 -24.19 -26.57
N ALA A 250 -12.06 -23.73 -26.46
CA ALA A 250 -13.24 -24.56 -26.71
C ALA A 250 -13.44 -24.73 -28.22
N THR A 251 -12.62 -25.59 -28.81
CA THR A 251 -12.80 -26.04 -30.20
C THR A 251 -13.63 -27.32 -30.19
N SER A 252 -14.77 -27.30 -30.87
CA SER A 252 -15.55 -28.51 -31.15
C SER A 252 -14.95 -29.24 -32.34
N MET A 253 -14.75 -30.56 -32.21
CA MET A 253 -14.42 -31.45 -33.32
C MET A 253 -15.67 -31.95 -34.07
N GLU A 254 -16.86 -31.61 -33.59
CA GLU A 254 -18.14 -32.01 -34.17
C GLU A 254 -18.65 -30.96 -35.15
N ASN A 255 -19.11 -31.42 -36.33
CA ASN A 255 -19.74 -30.56 -37.33
C ASN A 255 -21.04 -29.97 -36.78
N ALA A 256 -21.30 -28.70 -37.08
CA ALA A 256 -22.55 -28.04 -36.73
C ALA A 256 -23.74 -28.81 -37.30
N ILE A 257 -24.62 -29.32 -36.42
CA ILE A 257 -25.85 -29.98 -36.82
C ILE A 257 -26.84 -28.88 -37.21
N CYS A 258 -27.01 -28.66 -38.51
CA CYS A 258 -28.02 -27.74 -39.01
C CYS A 258 -29.40 -28.40 -38.88
N PRO A 259 -30.32 -27.90 -38.05
CA PRO A 259 -31.65 -28.48 -37.94
C PRO A 259 -32.37 -28.36 -39.29
N ARG A 260 -32.84 -29.49 -39.81
CA ARG A 260 -33.73 -29.51 -40.97
C ARG A 260 -35.13 -29.21 -40.48
N PHE A 261 -35.66 -28.05 -40.85
CA PHE A 261 -37.08 -27.72 -40.75
C PHE A 261 -37.84 -28.31 -41.95
#